data_AF-A0A939ITC7-F1
#
_entry.id   AF-A0A939ITC7-F1
#
_cell.length_a   1.000
_cell.length_b   1.000
_cell.length_c   1.000
_cell.angle_alpha   90.00
_cell.angle_beta   90.00
_cell.angle_gamma   90.00
#
_symmetry.space_group_name_H-M   'P 1'
#
loop_
_entity.id
_entity.type
_entity.pdbx_description
1 polymer ?
#
loop_
_entity_poly.entity_id
_entity_poly.type
_entity_poly.pdbx_seq_one_letter_code
_entity_poly.pdbx_strand_id
1 'polypeptide(L)'
;DEAVYQQRRQILKQLGFMGAGALLAPHQSLALNLFGDDKPKFKTHPLSYSKQENHGETLTPFNKVSGHNNFYEFGTDKADPKANAQAFDIDPWLLRVDG
;
A
#
# COMPACT_ATOMS: atom_id res chain seq x y z
N ASP A 1 39.49 -22.34 -9.45
CA ASP A 1 40.07 -23.19 -8.41
C ASP A 1 39.16 -24.39 -8.17
N GLU A 2 39.69 -25.60 -8.20
CA GLU A 2 38.91 -26.84 -8.20
C GLU A 2 38.15 -27.07 -6.89
N ALA A 3 38.74 -26.63 -5.77
CA ALA A 3 38.12 -26.71 -4.44
C ALA A 3 36.76 -25.99 -4.38
N VAL A 4 36.66 -24.81 -4.99
CA VAL A 4 35.40 -24.02 -5.04
C VAL A 4 34.34 -24.72 -5.90
N TYR A 5 34.75 -25.38 -6.99
CA TYR A 5 33.83 -26.16 -7.84
C TYR A 5 33.26 -27.38 -7.08
N GLN A 6 34.12 -28.14 -6.39
CA GLN A 6 33.69 -29.31 -5.63
C GLN A 6 32.76 -28.93 -4.47
N GLN A 7 33.03 -27.82 -3.78
CA GLN A 7 32.18 -27.32 -2.71
C GLN A 7 30.75 -26.98 -3.20
N ARG A 8 30.62 -26.28 -4.34
CA ARG A 8 29.31 -25.99 -4.96
C ARG A 8 28.57 -27.27 -5.37
N ARG A 9 29.29 -28.25 -5.93
CA ARG A 9 28.74 -29.54 -6.33
C ARG A 9 28.25 -30.34 -5.11
N GLN A 10 28.94 -30.25 -3.99
CA GLN A 10 28.60 -30.95 -2.76
C GLN A 10 27.33 -30.39 -2.12
N ILE A 11 27.18 -29.05 -2.10
CA ILE A 11 25.95 -28.37 -1.65
C ILE A 11 24.75 -28.79 -2.53
N LEU A 12 24.91 -28.79 -3.86
CA LEU A 12 23.85 -29.20 -4.78
C LEU A 12 23.46 -30.68 -4.62
N LYS A 13 24.45 -31.57 -4.41
CA LYS A 13 24.19 -32.99 -4.13
C LYS A 13 23.41 -33.15 -2.83
N GLN A 14 23.81 -32.46 -1.76
CA GLN A 14 23.12 -32.49 -0.47
C GLN A 14 21.67 -32.00 -0.57
N LEU A 15 21.44 -30.89 -1.27
CA LEU A 15 20.09 -30.38 -1.54
C LEU A 15 19.24 -31.39 -2.35
N GLY A 16 19.83 -32.04 -3.36
CA GLY A 16 19.16 -33.09 -4.14
C GLY A 16 18.80 -34.33 -3.31
N PHE A 17 19.69 -34.79 -2.43
CA PHE A 17 19.41 -35.92 -1.53
C PHE A 17 18.38 -35.58 -0.45
N MET A 18 18.38 -34.35 0.09
CA MET A 18 17.35 -33.88 1.01
C MET A 18 15.97 -33.81 0.32
N GLY A 19 15.91 -33.31 -0.92
CA GLY A 19 14.68 -33.29 -1.70
C GLY A 19 14.14 -34.68 -2.04
N ALA A 20 15.01 -35.63 -2.41
CA ALA A 20 14.61 -37.00 -2.71
C ALA A 20 14.25 -37.82 -1.45
N GLY A 21 14.96 -37.60 -0.34
CA GLY A 21 14.68 -38.27 0.94
C GLY A 21 13.35 -37.86 1.56
N ALA A 22 12.92 -36.61 1.36
CA ALA A 22 11.61 -36.13 1.79
C ALA A 22 10.44 -36.79 1.06
N LEU A 23 10.65 -37.33 -0.15
CA LEU A 23 9.61 -38.01 -0.95
C LEU A 23 9.40 -39.48 -0.55
N LEU A 24 10.37 -40.11 0.13
CA LEU A 24 10.34 -41.53 0.51
C LEU A 24 10.14 -41.76 2.01
N ALA A 25 10.15 -40.71 2.83
CA ALA A 25 9.86 -40.80 4.25
C ALA A 25 8.33 -40.92 4.49
N PRO A 26 7.86 -41.81 5.37
CA PRO A 26 6.45 -41.89 5.74
C PRO A 26 6.04 -40.62 6.48
N HIS A 27 5.39 -39.69 5.76
CA HIS A 27 4.59 -38.56 6.25
C HIS A 27 5.05 -37.91 7.58
N GLN A 28 6.31 -37.52 7.71
CA GLN A 28 6.65 -36.37 8.55
C GLN A 28 6.86 -35.21 7.60
N SER A 29 5.76 -34.50 7.36
CA SER A 29 5.73 -33.26 6.61
C SER A 29 6.68 -32.27 7.26
N LEU A 30 7.94 -32.23 6.82
CA LEU A 30 8.74 -31.04 6.94
C LEU A 30 8.09 -30.02 5.99
N ALA A 31 7.01 -29.41 6.46
CA ALA A 31 6.22 -28.43 5.73
C ALA A 31 7.03 -27.14 5.64
N LEU A 32 8.03 -27.15 4.77
CA LEU A 32 8.75 -25.96 4.38
C LEU A 32 7.78 -25.15 3.53
N ASN A 33 7.07 -24.22 4.17
CA ASN A 33 6.07 -23.36 3.56
C ASN A 33 6.76 -22.27 2.70
N LEU A 34 7.51 -22.71 1.69
CA LEU A 34 8.31 -21.87 0.77
C LEU A 34 7.46 -20.87 -0.03
N PHE A 35 6.17 -21.14 -0.15
CA PHE A 35 5.19 -20.33 -0.87
C PHE A 35 4.00 -19.95 0.01
N GLY A 36 4.17 -20.00 1.34
CA GLY A 36 3.13 -19.59 2.27
C GLY A 36 2.79 -18.12 2.04
N ASP A 37 1.50 -17.82 1.92
CA ASP A 37 0.95 -16.47 1.80
C ASP A 37 1.00 -15.72 3.16
N ASP A 38 2.05 -15.95 3.95
CA ASP A 38 2.34 -15.30 5.24
C ASP A 38 2.84 -13.87 5.01
N LYS A 39 2.07 -13.08 4.26
CA LYS A 39 2.30 -11.63 4.16
C LYS A 39 1.92 -11.03 5.51
N PRO A 40 2.83 -10.35 6.21
CA PRO A 40 2.49 -9.74 7.49
C PRO A 40 1.38 -8.71 7.24
N LYS A 41 0.24 -8.89 7.92
CA LYS A 41 -0.85 -7.92 7.88
C LYS A 41 -0.33 -6.55 8.30
N PHE A 42 -0.61 -5.53 7.51
CA PHE A 42 -0.23 -4.16 7.82
C PHE A 42 -0.80 -3.76 9.18
N LYS A 43 0.08 -3.45 10.14
CA LYS A 43 -0.33 -3.02 11.49
C LYS A 43 -0.59 -1.52 11.46
N THR A 44 -1.85 -1.12 11.57
CA THR A 44 -2.24 0.28 11.69
C THR A 44 -2.10 0.74 13.14
N HIS A 45 -1.59 1.96 13.34
CA HIS A 45 -1.60 2.64 14.62
C HIS A 45 -2.29 4.00 14.48
N PRO A 46 -3.04 4.46 15.47
CA PRO A 46 -3.64 5.79 15.42
C PRO A 46 -2.55 6.86 15.36
N LEU A 47 -2.78 7.89 14.54
CA LEU A 47 -1.92 9.07 14.51
C LEU A 47 -2.14 9.89 15.79
N SER A 48 -1.06 10.26 16.46
CA SER A 48 -1.10 11.29 17.50
C SER A 48 -1.25 12.65 16.84
N TYR A 49 -2.40 13.30 17.02
CA TYR A 49 -2.67 14.64 16.51
C TYR A 49 -3.12 15.59 17.63
N SER A 50 -2.86 16.88 17.46
CA SER A 50 -3.45 17.95 18.25
C SER A 50 -4.17 18.92 17.32
N LYS A 51 -5.22 19.57 17.84
CA LYS A 51 -5.88 20.64 17.10
C LYS A 51 -4.89 21.81 16.94
N GLN A 52 -4.79 22.35 15.73
CA GLN A 52 -4.01 23.56 15.50
C GLN A 52 -4.72 24.77 16.13
N GLU A 53 -3.95 25.58 16.86
CA GLU A 53 -4.42 26.82 17.47
C GLU A 53 -4.67 27.89 16.40
N ASN A 54 -5.65 28.76 16.62
CA ASN A 54 -5.88 29.89 15.72
C ASN A 54 -4.77 30.93 15.91
N HIS A 55 -3.94 31.12 14.88
CA HIS A 55 -2.78 32.02 14.92
C HIS A 55 -3.11 33.52 14.70
N GLY A 56 -4.39 33.91 14.78
CA GLY A 56 -4.81 35.32 14.65
C GLY A 56 -4.67 35.92 13.25
N GLU A 57 -4.50 35.07 12.24
CA GLU A 57 -4.37 35.48 10.84
C GLU A 57 -5.68 36.04 10.28
N THR A 58 -5.57 36.99 9.35
CA THR A 58 -6.74 37.49 8.63
C THR A 58 -7.31 36.39 7.73
N LEU A 59 -8.58 36.02 7.96
CA LEU A 59 -9.24 34.98 7.18
C LEU A 59 -9.49 35.42 5.74
N THR A 60 -9.38 34.46 4.82
CA THR A 60 -9.79 34.68 3.43
C THR A 60 -11.33 34.82 3.36
N PRO A 61 -11.87 35.84 2.67
CA PRO A 61 -13.31 35.99 2.51
C PRO A 61 -13.96 34.76 1.86
N PHE A 62 -15.14 34.36 2.36
CA PHE A 62 -15.83 33.14 1.91
C PHE A 62 -16.07 33.09 0.40
N ASN A 63 -16.37 34.22 -0.23
CA ASN A 63 -16.60 34.30 -1.68
C ASN A 63 -15.35 33.95 -2.51
N LYS A 64 -14.15 34.17 -1.96
CA LYS A 64 -12.88 33.76 -2.58
C LYS A 64 -12.62 32.29 -2.33
N VAL A 65 -12.82 31.82 -1.10
CA VAL A 65 -12.68 30.39 -0.75
C VAL A 65 -13.59 29.50 -1.61
N SER A 66 -14.84 29.92 -1.84
CA SER A 66 -15.81 29.14 -2.62
C SER A 66 -15.79 29.44 -4.12
N GLY A 67 -15.06 30.46 -4.57
CA GLY A 67 -15.15 30.97 -5.96
C GLY A 67 -13.84 31.03 -6.72
N HIS A 68 -12.70 30.82 -6.08
CA HIS A 68 -11.39 30.83 -6.71
C HIS A 68 -10.66 29.52 -6.39
N ASN A 69 -10.88 28.51 -7.22
CA ASN A 69 -10.50 27.13 -6.92
C ASN A 69 -9.66 26.51 -8.05
N ASN A 70 -8.92 25.46 -7.71
CA ASN A 70 -8.38 24.53 -8.70
C ASN A 70 -9.12 23.20 -8.53
N PHE A 71 -10.04 22.91 -9.44
CA PHE A 71 -10.74 21.63 -9.53
C PHE A 71 -10.89 21.27 -11.01
N TYR A 72 -9.88 20.59 -11.55
CA TYR A 72 -9.66 20.48 -13.00
C TYR A 72 -10.70 19.64 -13.72
N GLU A 73 -11.33 18.71 -13.01
CA GLU A 73 -12.49 17.93 -13.46
C GLU A 73 -13.66 18.85 -13.87
N PHE A 74 -13.68 20.09 -13.39
CA PHE A 74 -14.71 21.09 -13.66
C PHE A 74 -14.20 22.29 -14.47
N GLY A 75 -12.99 22.24 -15.03
CA GLY A 75 -12.42 23.29 -15.88
C GLY A 75 -11.07 23.82 -15.42
N THR A 76 -10.43 24.64 -16.25
CA THR A 76 -9.05 25.13 -16.02
C THR A 76 -8.99 26.54 -15.46
N ASP A 77 -10.02 27.36 -15.68
CA ASP A 77 -10.08 28.69 -15.12
C ASP A 77 -10.53 28.65 -13.65
N LYS A 78 -10.07 29.63 -12.86
CA LYS A 78 -10.29 29.66 -11.40
C LYS A 78 -11.77 29.75 -10.99
N ALA A 79 -12.62 30.23 -11.91
CA ALA A 79 -14.05 30.36 -11.72
C ALA A 79 -14.84 29.13 -12.22
N ASP A 80 -14.24 28.28 -13.05
CA ASP A 80 -14.92 27.14 -13.67
C ASP A 80 -15.46 26.14 -12.65
N PRO A 81 -14.72 25.76 -11.56
CA PRO A 81 -15.26 24.86 -10.55
C PRO A 81 -16.57 25.35 -9.95
N LYS A 82 -16.68 26.66 -9.69
CA LYS A 82 -17.90 27.24 -9.15
C LYS A 82 -19.06 27.18 -10.15
N ALA A 83 -18.78 27.40 -11.44
CA ALA A 83 -19.79 27.36 -12.49
C ALA A 83 -20.27 25.93 -12.79
N ASN A 84 -19.36 24.95 -12.80
CA ASN A 84 -19.60 23.63 -13.40
C ASN A 84 -19.86 22.51 -12.39
N ALA A 85 -19.44 22.64 -11.12
CA ALA A 85 -19.58 21.58 -10.12
C ALA A 85 -20.98 21.45 -9.49
N GLN A 86 -21.95 22.28 -9.89
CA GLN A 86 -23.27 22.34 -9.24
C GLN A 86 -24.10 21.06 -9.36
N ALA A 87 -23.84 20.25 -10.39
CA ALA A 87 -24.51 18.97 -10.64
C ALA A 87 -23.70 17.76 -10.16
N PHE A 88 -22.61 17.97 -9.42
CA PHE A 88 -21.82 16.87 -8.87
C PHE A 88 -22.56 16.25 -7.69
N ASP A 89 -22.98 14.99 -7.85
CA ASP A 89 -23.65 14.24 -6.80
C ASP A 89 -22.64 13.75 -5.77
N ILE A 90 -22.77 14.25 -4.55
CA ILE A 90 -21.89 13.96 -3.41
C ILE A 90 -22.59 13.16 -2.31
N ASP A 91 -23.90 12.86 -2.45
CA ASP A 91 -24.67 12.17 -1.43
C ASP A 91 -25.69 11.21 -2.07
N PRO A 92 -25.46 9.88 -1.98
CA PRO A 92 -24.52 9.18 -1.09
C PRO A 92 -23.08 9.10 -1.61
N TRP A 93 -22.09 9.17 -0.70
CA TRP A 93 -20.68 8.92 -1.03
C TRP A 93 -20.17 7.60 -0.43
N LEU A 94 -19.60 6.72 -1.27
CA LEU A 94 -19.00 5.46 -0.85
C LEU A 94 -17.47 5.59 -0.79
N LEU A 95 -16.91 5.59 0.42
CA LEU A 95 -15.46 5.55 0.64
C LEU A 95 -15.00 4.10 0.87
N ARG A 96 -14.12 3.57 0.01
CA ARG A 96 -13.49 2.25 0.18
C ARG A 96 -12.07 2.40 0.73
N VAL A 97 -11.76 1.66 1.79
CA VAL A 97 -10.42 1.55 2.37
C VAL A 97 -9.93 0.12 2.13
N ASP A 98 -8.86 -0.04 1.35
CA ASP A 98 -8.23 -1.34 1.04
C ASP A 98 -6.70 -1.28 1.24
N GLY A 99 -6.04 -2.46 1.19
CA GLY A 99 -4.62 -2.67 1.46
C GLY A 99 -4.26 -4.13 1.72
#